data_AF-A0A8T3NSL1-F1
#
_entry.id   AF-A0A8T3NSL1-F1
#
_cell.length_a   1.000
_cell.length_b   1.000
_cell.length_c   1.000
_cell.angle_alpha   90.00
_cell.angle_beta   90.00
_cell.angle_gamma   90.00
#
_symmetry.space_group_name_H-M   'P 1'
#
loop_
_entity.id
_entity.type
_entity.pdbx_description
1 polymer ?
#
loop_
_entity_poly.entity_id
_entity_poly.type
_entity_poly.pdbx_seq_one_letter_code
_entity_poly.pdbx_strand_id
1 'polypeptide(L)'
;MTDPLALDPVLSPEERSGLPYHDPELTHEERYDAFVAHVHQGSKVEARDWMPDEYRSSVLRFVEMHANSELMGVLPEREWIMRAPTLRRKLALTAKVQDEVGHAQLLYRVAEDLGKPREAMFQDLLDGKTKFHNVFHYPTRSWGD
;
A
#
# COMPACT_ATOMS: atom_id res chain seq x y z
N MET A 1 0.79 24.38 0.67
CA MET A 1 2.01 23.77 0.11
C MET A 1 1.59 22.41 -0.41
N THR A 2 1.57 22.22 -1.73
CA THR A 2 1.27 20.92 -2.35
C THR A 2 2.34 19.91 -1.93
N ASP A 3 1.94 18.72 -1.51
CA ASP A 3 2.90 17.64 -1.23
C ASP A 3 3.67 17.36 -2.53
N PRO A 4 5.00 17.57 -2.57
CA PRO A 4 5.80 17.38 -3.78
C PRO A 4 5.84 15.93 -4.27
N LEU A 5 5.25 14.99 -3.52
CA LEU A 5 5.13 13.58 -3.85
C LEU A 5 3.67 13.15 -4.09
N ALA A 6 2.71 14.08 -4.11
CA ALA A 6 1.35 13.77 -4.51
C ALA A 6 1.34 13.38 -5.99
N LEU A 7 0.86 12.17 -6.28
CA LEU A 7 0.62 11.74 -7.66
C LEU A 7 -0.61 12.49 -8.18
N ASP A 8 -0.52 12.96 -9.42
CA ASP A 8 -1.70 13.50 -10.09
C ASP A 8 -2.75 12.38 -10.23
N PRO A 9 -4.03 12.69 -9.97
CA PRO A 9 -5.09 11.71 -10.13
C PRO A 9 -5.17 11.25 -11.59
N VAL A 10 -5.49 9.97 -11.81
CA VAL A 10 -5.57 9.39 -13.17
C VAL A 10 -6.72 10.02 -13.95
N LEU A 11 -7.83 10.29 -13.27
CA LEU A 11 -8.98 10.98 -13.80
C LEU A 11 -9.03 12.42 -13.26
N SER A 12 -9.36 13.38 -14.12
CA SER A 12 -9.57 14.76 -13.68
C SER A 12 -10.74 14.85 -12.68
N PRO A 13 -10.77 15.87 -11.81
CA PRO A 13 -11.88 16.06 -10.88
C PRO A 13 -13.26 16.09 -11.57
N GLU A 14 -13.34 16.67 -12.76
CA GLU A 14 -14.57 16.73 -13.57
C GLU A 14 -15.00 15.35 -14.03
N GLU A 15 -14.10 14.56 -14.62
CA GLU A 15 -14.37 13.20 -15.06
C GLU A 15 -14.79 12.30 -13.90
N ARG A 16 -14.15 12.45 -12.73
CA ARG A 16 -14.49 11.71 -11.52
C ARG A 16 -15.88 12.04 -11.02
N SER A 17 -16.21 13.33 -10.93
CA SER A 17 -17.51 13.77 -10.44
C SER A 17 -18.68 13.31 -11.33
N GLY A 18 -18.41 13.07 -12.61
CA GLY A 18 -19.39 12.57 -13.57
C GLY A 18 -19.61 11.06 -13.55
N LEU A 19 -18.87 10.29 -12.72
CA LEU A 19 -19.07 8.84 -12.67
C LEU A 19 -20.40 8.51 -11.97
N PRO A 20 -21.18 7.54 -12.46
CA PRO A 20 -22.55 7.33 -11.99
C PRO A 20 -22.64 7.02 -10.49
N TYR A 21 -21.65 6.34 -9.91
CA TYR A 21 -21.62 6.01 -8.49
C TYR A 21 -21.36 7.22 -7.56
N HIS A 22 -21.10 8.42 -8.12
CA HIS A 22 -21.02 9.68 -7.38
C HIS A 22 -22.33 10.47 -7.36
N ASP A 23 -23.35 10.06 -8.13
CA ASP A 23 -24.65 10.72 -8.14
C ASP A 23 -25.35 10.55 -6.77
N PRO A 24 -25.64 11.65 -6.04
CA PRO A 24 -26.29 11.59 -4.74
C PRO A 24 -27.79 11.21 -4.82
N GLU A 25 -28.42 11.28 -5.99
CA GLU A 25 -29.83 10.92 -6.19
C GLU A 25 -30.03 9.40 -6.31
N LEU A 26 -28.96 8.64 -6.60
CA LEU A 26 -29.01 7.19 -6.67
C LEU A 26 -29.06 6.55 -5.28
N THR A 27 -29.84 5.48 -5.18
CA THR A 27 -29.83 4.61 -3.99
C THR A 27 -28.47 3.95 -3.79
N HIS A 28 -28.21 3.45 -2.58
CA HIS A 28 -26.96 2.74 -2.30
C HIS A 28 -26.74 1.53 -3.23
N GLU A 29 -27.81 0.79 -3.56
CA GLU A 29 -27.77 -0.38 -4.45
C GLU A 29 -27.42 0.03 -5.88
N GLU A 30 -28.03 1.09 -6.41
CA GLU A 30 -27.72 1.60 -7.75
C GLU A 30 -26.28 2.11 -7.86
N ARG A 31 -25.78 2.78 -6.82
CA ARG A 31 -24.37 3.22 -6.76
C ARG A 31 -23.43 2.02 -6.72
N TYR A 32 -23.78 0.98 -5.96
CA TYR A 32 -23.01 -0.26 -5.89
C TYR A 32 -22.89 -0.94 -7.25
N ASP A 33 -24.01 -1.10 -7.97
CA ASP A 33 -24.03 -1.71 -9.30
C ASP A 33 -23.22 -0.89 -10.31
N ALA A 34 -23.35 0.44 -10.28
CA ALA A 34 -22.55 1.33 -11.10
C ALA A 34 -21.04 1.21 -10.82
N PHE A 35 -20.65 1.12 -9.55
CA PHE A 35 -19.26 0.92 -9.15
C PHE A 35 -18.72 -0.44 -9.61
N VAL A 36 -19.50 -1.50 -9.44
CA VAL A 36 -19.13 -2.85 -9.90
C VAL A 36 -18.95 -2.88 -11.42
N ALA A 37 -19.87 -2.26 -12.17
CA ALA A 37 -19.76 -2.14 -13.63
C ALA A 37 -18.48 -1.37 -14.05
N HIS A 38 -18.15 -0.28 -13.35
CA HIS A 38 -16.93 0.50 -13.58
C HIS A 38 -15.67 -0.34 -13.37
N VAL A 39 -15.59 -1.08 -12.27
CA VAL A 39 -14.45 -1.96 -11.97
C VAL A 39 -14.33 -3.09 -12.99
N HIS A 40 -15.44 -3.71 -13.40
CA HIS A 40 -15.42 -4.81 -14.38
C HIS A 40 -14.96 -4.39 -15.77
N GLN A 41 -15.10 -3.12 -16.13
CA GLN A 41 -14.58 -2.57 -17.39
C GLN A 41 -13.08 -2.28 -17.34
N GLY A 42 -12.41 -2.51 -16.20
CA GLY A 42 -10.98 -2.27 -16.01
C GLY A 42 -10.65 -0.83 -15.66
N SER A 43 -11.66 -0.01 -15.36
CA SER A 43 -11.47 1.38 -14.97
C SER A 43 -10.80 1.51 -13.60
N LYS A 44 -10.16 2.65 -13.36
CA LYS A 44 -9.46 2.94 -12.09
C LYS A 44 -10.42 3.60 -11.09
N VAL A 45 -10.22 3.28 -9.82
CA VAL A 45 -10.94 3.88 -8.68
C VAL A 45 -9.92 4.66 -7.88
N GLU A 46 -10.21 5.94 -7.64
CA GLU A 46 -9.35 6.83 -6.86
C GLU A 46 -9.71 6.79 -5.38
N ALA A 47 -8.77 7.08 -4.47
CA ALA A 47 -9.00 6.92 -3.02
C ALA A 47 -10.17 7.75 -2.45
N ARG A 48 -10.40 8.94 -3.05
CA ARG A 48 -11.51 9.85 -2.69
C ARG A 48 -12.81 9.55 -3.44
N ASP A 49 -12.83 8.55 -4.30
CA ASP A 49 -14.07 8.13 -4.94
C ASP A 49 -15.02 7.49 -3.92
N TRP A 50 -16.32 7.59 -4.20
CA TRP A 50 -17.26 6.70 -3.52
C TRP A 50 -16.94 5.26 -3.91
N MET A 51 -16.95 4.38 -2.91
CA MET A 51 -16.77 2.96 -3.06
C MET A 51 -17.50 2.27 -1.88
N PRO A 52 -17.95 1.01 -2.04
CA PRO A 52 -18.54 0.26 -0.93
C PRO A 52 -17.59 0.14 0.27
N ASP A 53 -18.13 0.17 1.49
CA ASP A 53 -17.34 0.13 2.72
C ASP A 53 -16.53 -1.17 2.84
N GLU A 54 -17.09 -2.30 2.39
CA GLU A 54 -16.40 -3.59 2.35
C GLU A 54 -15.24 -3.58 1.36
N TYR A 55 -15.39 -2.87 0.23
CA TYR A 55 -14.33 -2.71 -0.74
C TYR A 55 -13.19 -1.87 -0.15
N ARG A 56 -13.51 -0.70 0.41
CA ARG A 56 -12.53 0.18 1.08
C ARG A 56 -11.78 -0.58 2.18
N SER A 57 -12.50 -1.29 3.03
CA SER A 57 -11.93 -2.04 4.16
C SER A 57 -11.02 -3.19 3.70
N SER A 58 -11.41 -3.87 2.62
CA SER A 58 -10.62 -4.95 2.00
C SER A 58 -9.34 -4.43 1.37
N VAL A 59 -9.42 -3.35 0.59
CA VAL A 59 -8.24 -2.71 -0.03
C VAL A 59 -7.31 -2.16 1.03
N LEU A 60 -7.83 -1.46 2.04
CA LEU A 60 -7.04 -0.92 3.15
C LEU A 60 -6.26 -2.04 3.86
N ARG A 61 -6.93 -3.15 4.19
CA ARG A 61 -6.29 -4.30 4.84
C ARG A 61 -5.19 -4.92 3.97
N PHE A 62 -5.44 -5.03 2.68
CA PHE A 62 -4.46 -5.55 1.73
C PHE A 62 -3.23 -4.65 1.63
N VAL A 63 -3.43 -3.35 1.40
CA VAL A 63 -2.35 -2.36 1.27
C VAL A 63 -1.55 -2.25 2.57
N GLU A 64 -2.20 -2.24 3.74
CA GLU A 64 -1.51 -2.23 5.03
C GLU A 64 -0.65 -3.49 5.22
N MET A 65 -1.19 -4.68 4.94
CA MET A 65 -0.42 -5.94 5.03
C MET A 65 0.76 -5.95 4.05
N HIS A 66 0.57 -5.40 2.86
CA HIS A 66 1.63 -5.25 1.86
C HIS A 66 2.71 -4.27 2.34
N ALA A 67 2.34 -3.08 2.81
CA ALA A 67 3.26 -2.09 3.36
C ALA A 67 4.09 -2.68 4.53
N ASN A 68 3.42 -3.38 5.44
CA ASN A 68 4.08 -4.09 6.54
C ASN A 68 5.06 -5.13 6.03
N SER A 69 4.75 -5.83 4.93
CA SER A 69 5.63 -6.84 4.35
C SER A 69 6.90 -6.25 3.75
N GLU A 70 6.80 -5.14 3.01
CA GLU A 70 7.98 -4.45 2.49
C GLU A 70 8.88 -3.96 3.65
N LEU A 71 8.27 -3.38 4.68
CA LEU A 71 9.01 -2.91 5.85
C LEU A 71 9.67 -4.05 6.64
N MET A 72 8.93 -5.11 6.93
CA MET A 72 9.43 -6.23 7.72
C MET A 72 10.46 -7.06 6.96
N GLY A 73 10.40 -7.09 5.62
CA GLY A 73 11.38 -7.74 4.76
C GLY A 73 12.78 -7.12 4.82
N VAL A 74 12.87 -5.83 5.16
CA VAL A 74 14.16 -5.16 5.38
C VAL A 74 14.91 -5.72 6.60
N LEU A 75 14.21 -6.20 7.62
CA LEU A 75 14.82 -6.65 8.88
C LEU A 75 15.76 -7.85 8.73
N PRO A 76 15.40 -8.96 8.04
CA PRO A 76 16.34 -10.06 7.82
C PRO A 76 17.48 -9.69 6.86
N GLU A 77 17.23 -8.83 5.86
CA GLU A 77 18.22 -8.44 4.86
C GLU A 77 19.27 -7.46 5.41
N ARG A 78 18.85 -6.50 6.25
CA ARG A 78 19.77 -5.48 6.81
C ARG A 78 20.89 -6.10 7.64
N GLU A 79 20.63 -7.24 8.28
CA GLU A 79 21.60 -7.97 9.10
C GLU A 79 22.83 -8.37 8.26
N TRP A 80 22.67 -8.53 6.94
CA TRP A 80 23.75 -8.91 6.03
C TRP A 80 24.48 -7.73 5.38
N ILE A 81 23.98 -6.50 5.49
CA ILE A 81 24.63 -5.31 4.91
C ILE A 81 26.08 -5.21 5.40
N MET A 82 26.31 -5.33 6.70
CA MET A 82 27.67 -5.21 7.25
C MET A 82 28.55 -6.43 6.97
N ARG A 83 27.94 -7.60 6.76
CA ARG A 83 28.59 -8.91 6.57
C ARG A 83 28.74 -9.33 5.10
N ALA A 84 28.26 -8.53 4.15
CA ALA A 84 28.30 -8.86 2.73
C ALA A 84 29.75 -9.14 2.27
N PRO A 85 29.98 -10.20 1.46
CA PRO A 85 31.31 -10.74 1.17
C PRO A 85 32.16 -9.82 0.27
N THR A 86 31.52 -8.89 -0.43
CA THR A 86 32.20 -7.92 -1.30
C THR A 86 31.52 -6.57 -1.23
N LEU A 87 32.26 -5.50 -1.52
CA LEU A 87 31.69 -4.14 -1.59
C LEU A 87 30.58 -4.03 -2.63
N ARG A 88 30.71 -4.71 -3.78
CA ARG A 88 29.66 -4.73 -4.82
C ARG A 88 28.34 -5.31 -4.28
N ARG A 89 28.41 -6.42 -3.54
CA ARG A 89 27.23 -7.04 -2.93
C ARG A 89 26.66 -6.20 -1.79
N LYS A 90 27.52 -5.56 -0.99
CA LYS A 90 27.11 -4.59 0.02
C LYS A 90 26.30 -3.44 -0.58
N LEU A 91 26.83 -2.80 -1.62
CA LEU A 91 26.15 -1.69 -2.32
C LEU A 91 24.79 -2.13 -2.88
N ALA A 92 24.73 -3.28 -3.55
CA ALA A 92 23.48 -3.80 -4.11
C ALA A 92 22.44 -4.10 -3.02
N LEU A 93 22.85 -4.73 -1.91
CA LEU A 93 21.94 -5.04 -0.79
C LEU A 93 21.46 -3.77 -0.09
N THR A 94 22.33 -2.78 0.12
CA THR A 94 21.95 -1.48 0.68
C THR A 94 20.95 -0.74 -0.21
N ALA A 95 21.18 -0.74 -1.53
CA ALA A 95 20.25 -0.13 -2.48
C ALA A 95 18.89 -0.84 -2.47
N LYS A 96 18.87 -2.19 -2.49
CA LYS A 96 17.62 -2.96 -2.36
C LYS A 96 16.87 -2.61 -1.08
N VAL A 97 17.55 -2.63 0.07
CA VAL A 97 16.94 -2.28 1.36
C VAL A 97 16.37 -0.86 1.35
N GLN A 98 17.07 0.10 0.73
CA GLN A 98 16.56 1.45 0.56
C GLN A 98 15.28 1.48 -0.28
N ASP A 99 15.23 0.73 -1.40
CA ASP A 99 14.06 0.64 -2.26
C ASP A 99 12.85 0.05 -1.51
N GLU A 100 13.02 -1.02 -0.73
CA GLU A 100 11.90 -1.62 0.03
C GLU A 100 11.34 -0.68 1.10
N VAL A 101 12.20 0.11 1.77
CA VAL A 101 11.73 1.15 2.68
C VAL A 101 10.92 2.22 1.92
N GLY A 102 11.36 2.58 0.72
CA GLY A 102 10.62 3.47 -0.19
C GLY A 102 9.27 2.88 -0.60
N HIS A 103 9.21 1.61 -0.98
CA HIS A 103 7.98 0.90 -1.32
C HIS A 103 7.00 0.88 -0.13
N ALA A 104 7.47 0.53 1.06
CA ALA A 104 6.66 0.57 2.28
C ALA A 104 6.08 1.97 2.52
N GLN A 105 6.89 3.02 2.38
CA GLN A 105 6.44 4.40 2.57
C GLN A 105 5.35 4.79 1.57
N LEU A 106 5.47 4.41 0.29
CA LEU A 106 4.45 4.67 -0.72
C LEU A 106 3.15 3.92 -0.43
N LEU A 107 3.23 2.65 -0.04
CA LEU A 107 2.05 1.85 0.30
C LEU A 107 1.33 2.38 1.55
N TYR A 108 2.06 2.79 2.58
CA TYR A 108 1.44 3.42 3.74
C TYR A 108 0.68 4.69 3.35
N ARG A 109 1.22 5.52 2.45
CA ARG A 109 0.51 6.72 1.97
C ARG A 109 -0.79 6.38 1.23
N VAL A 110 -0.78 5.33 0.41
CA VAL A 110 -2.02 4.84 -0.23
C VAL A 110 -3.06 4.45 0.82
N ALA A 111 -2.64 3.78 1.89
CA ALA A 111 -3.54 3.45 3.00
C ALA A 111 -4.00 4.68 3.80
N GLU A 112 -3.17 5.72 3.91
CA GLU A 112 -3.56 7.01 4.49
C GLU A 112 -4.67 7.68 3.67
N ASP A 113 -4.54 7.69 2.34
CA ASP A 113 -5.57 8.22 1.44
C ASP A 113 -6.89 7.45 1.55
N LEU A 114 -6.84 6.18 1.96
CA LEU A 114 -8.01 5.34 2.22
C LEU A 114 -8.62 5.55 3.62
N GLY A 115 -7.94 6.29 4.50
CA GLY A 115 -8.50 6.78 5.76
C GLY A 115 -7.84 6.26 7.05
N LYS A 116 -6.72 5.51 6.97
CA LYS A 116 -6.00 5.05 8.18
C LYS A 116 -4.62 5.69 8.27
N PRO A 117 -4.32 6.48 9.31
CA PRO A 117 -3.01 7.14 9.44
C PRO A 117 -1.89 6.11 9.62
N ARG A 118 -0.70 6.42 9.09
CA ARG A 118 0.46 5.52 9.17
C ARG A 118 0.82 5.13 10.59
N GLU A 119 0.76 6.06 11.54
CA GLU A 119 1.08 5.79 12.95
C GLU A 119 0.14 4.72 13.56
N ALA A 120 -1.14 4.70 13.16
CA ALA A 120 -2.07 3.66 13.60
C ALA A 120 -1.74 2.29 12.97
N MET A 121 -1.34 2.27 11.71
CA MET A 121 -0.90 1.02 11.05
C MET A 121 0.37 0.45 11.69
N PHE A 122 1.33 1.30 12.03
CA PHE A 122 2.52 0.90 12.77
C PHE A 122 2.17 0.34 14.16
N GLN A 123 1.26 1.00 14.89
CA GLN A 123 0.82 0.49 16.18
C GLN A 123 0.15 -0.88 16.04
N ASP A 124 -0.70 -1.07 15.02
CA ASP A 124 -1.36 -2.35 14.79
C ASP A 124 -0.38 -3.46 14.40
N LEU A 125 0.69 -3.14 13.67
CA LEU A 125 1.80 -4.05 13.37
C LEU A 125 2.53 -4.46 14.66
N LEU A 126 2.88 -3.49 15.51
CA LEU A 126 3.58 -3.73 16.79
C LEU A 126 2.72 -4.53 17.77
N ASP A 127 1.41 -4.28 17.77
CA ASP A 127 0.42 -5.02 18.58
C ASP A 127 0.10 -6.42 17.99
N GLY A 128 0.61 -6.74 16.80
CA GLY A 128 0.36 -8.02 16.11
C GLY A 128 -1.06 -8.20 15.55
N LYS A 129 -1.84 -7.11 15.47
CA LYS A 129 -3.21 -7.09 14.93
C LYS A 129 -3.21 -7.25 13.41
N THR A 130 -2.32 -6.54 12.72
CA THR A 130 -2.12 -6.68 11.28
C THR A 130 -0.96 -7.62 10.98
N LYS A 131 -0.99 -8.24 9.80
CA LYS A 131 -0.05 -9.28 9.40
C LYS A 131 0.93 -8.74 8.37
N PHE A 132 1.93 -9.55 8.07
CA PHE A 132 2.89 -9.41 6.97
C PHE A 132 3.25 -10.81 6.48
N HIS A 133 3.94 -10.90 5.33
CA HIS A 133 4.27 -12.19 4.73
C HIS A 133 5.08 -13.09 5.68
N ASN A 134 4.66 -14.36 5.77
CA ASN A 134 5.22 -15.33 6.72
C ASN A 134 6.73 -15.55 6.53
N VAL A 135 7.25 -15.39 5.31
CA VAL A 135 8.68 -15.57 4.97
C VAL A 135 9.62 -14.72 5.83
N PHE A 136 9.17 -13.56 6.31
CA PHE A 136 10.00 -12.65 7.11
C PHE A 136 10.12 -13.04 8.59
N HIS A 137 9.48 -14.14 9.01
CA HIS A 137 9.72 -14.74 10.33
C HIS A 137 10.94 -15.67 10.34
N TYR A 138 11.50 -16.02 9.17
CA TYR A 138 12.62 -16.94 9.07
C TYR A 138 13.96 -16.20 9.20
N PRO A 139 14.91 -16.71 10.00
CA PRO A 139 16.21 -16.07 10.17
C PRO A 139 17.13 -16.32 8.97
N THR A 140 17.93 -15.31 8.60
CA THR A 140 19.01 -15.41 7.61
C THR A 140 20.34 -15.77 8.30
N ARG A 141 20.74 -17.04 8.22
CA ARG A 141 21.89 -17.66 8.90
C ARG A 141 23.18 -17.59 8.10
N SER A 142 23.09 -17.57 6.77
CA SER A 142 24.26 -17.50 5.88
C SER A 142 24.07 -16.45 4.77
N TRP A 143 25.16 -16.08 4.09
CA TRP A 143 25.09 -15.20 2.91
C TRP A 143 24.33 -15.83 1.73
N GLY A 144 24.19 -17.17 1.74
CA GLY A 144 23.45 -17.89 0.70
C GLY A 144 21.93 -17.86 0.90
N ASP A 145 21.46 -17.38 2.05
CA ASP A 145 20.05 -17.22 2.39
C ASP A 145 19.51 -15.92 1.76
#